data_AF-A0A933X1P6-F1
#
_entry.id   AF-A0A933X1P6-F1
#
_cell.length_a   1.000
_cell.length_b   1.000
_cell.length_c   1.000
_cell.angle_alpha   90.00
_cell.angle_beta   90.00
_cell.angle_gamma   90.00
#
_symmetry.space_group_name_H-M   'P 1'
#
loop_
_entity.id
_entity.type
_entity.pdbx_description
1 polymer ?
#
loop_
_entity_poly.entity_id
_entity_poly.type
_entity_poly.pdbx_seq_one_letter_code
_entity_poly.pdbx_strand_id
1 'polypeptide(L)'
;MIGDLVVLTPDLDIEQGLRGLLSRPQALGIRAPREPVWIRHGQRNPGVFRGAHLMLAPYAKSHEHAHVARALGWVSMGELRGWLEQHGQWPPSSSKPSDPKKRLPRRAA
;
A
#
# COMPACT_ATOMS: atom_id res chain seq x y z
N MET A 1 6.94 27.22 6.08
CA MET A 1 7.69 26.06 6.61
C MET A 1 7.44 24.91 5.66
N ILE A 2 8.47 24.17 5.23
CA ILE A 2 8.29 22.97 4.39
C ILE A 2 7.94 21.80 5.33
N GLY A 3 6.87 21.08 5.02
CA GLY A 3 6.46 19.84 5.70
C GLY A 3 7.39 18.67 5.37
N ASP A 4 7.39 17.65 6.20
CA ASP A 4 8.33 16.54 6.08
C ASP A 4 7.82 15.46 5.11
N LEU A 5 6.73 14.78 5.51
CA LEU A 5 6.23 13.60 4.82
C LEU A 5 4.72 13.70 4.57
N VAL A 6 4.33 13.44 3.32
CA VAL A 6 2.93 13.12 2.97
C VAL A 6 2.80 11.64 2.64
N VAL A 7 1.78 10.97 3.19
CA VAL A 7 1.52 9.54 3.00
C VAL A 7 0.16 9.34 2.36
N LEU A 8 0.16 8.77 1.16
CA LEU A 8 -1.05 8.39 0.44
C LEU A 8 -1.37 6.91 0.66
N THR A 9 -2.57 6.62 1.14
CA THR A 9 -3.04 5.28 1.51
C THR A 9 -4.37 4.94 0.84
N PRO A 10 -4.58 3.67 0.44
CA PRO A 10 -5.80 3.23 -0.26
C PRO A 10 -6.93 2.80 0.68
N ASP A 11 -6.63 2.49 1.94
CA ASP A 11 -7.60 2.04 2.94
C ASP A 11 -7.07 2.25 4.36
N LEU A 12 -7.96 2.05 5.34
CA LEU A 12 -7.65 2.25 6.76
C LEU A 12 -6.66 1.21 7.28
N ASP A 13 -6.70 -0.03 6.81
CA ASP A 13 -5.83 -1.09 7.31
C ASP A 13 -4.36 -0.80 6.95
N ILE A 14 -4.11 -0.37 5.71
CA ILE A 14 -2.78 0.08 5.25
C ILE A 14 -2.34 1.34 6.01
N GLU A 15 -3.25 2.29 6.23
CA GLU A 15 -2.95 3.48 7.02
C GLU A 15 -2.51 3.13 8.45
N GLN A 16 -3.26 2.28 9.15
CA GLN A 16 -2.91 1.84 10.50
C GLN A 16 -1.61 1.04 10.54
N GLY A 17 -1.36 0.19 9.55
CA GLY A 17 -0.10 -0.53 9.40
C GLY A 17 1.10 0.42 9.27
N LEU A 18 0.99 1.44 8.41
CA LEU A 18 2.04 2.46 8.26
C LEU A 18 2.20 3.34 9.49
N ARG A 19 1.11 3.73 10.17
CA ARG A 19 1.20 4.45 11.45
C ARG A 19 1.96 3.63 12.49
N GLY A 20 1.65 2.35 12.61
CA GLY A 20 2.37 1.42 13.49
C GLY A 20 3.86 1.34 13.17
N LEU A 21 4.22 1.19 11.89
CA LEU A 21 5.61 1.15 11.44
C LEU A 21 6.34 2.46 11.73
N LEU A 22 5.76 3.60 11.36
CA LEU A 22 6.36 4.92 11.53
C LEU A 22 6.42 5.38 12.99
N SER A 23 5.66 4.75 13.89
CA SER A 23 5.81 4.95 15.34
C SER A 23 7.08 4.32 15.93
N ARG A 24 7.79 3.49 15.16
CA ARG A 24 9.02 2.79 15.58
C ARG A 24 10.18 3.05 14.62
N PRO A 25 10.58 4.31 14.39
CA PRO A 25 11.59 4.67 13.40
C PRO A 25 12.94 3.99 13.62
N GLN A 26 13.31 3.71 14.87
CA GLN A 26 14.55 3.01 15.23
C GLN A 26 14.57 1.57 14.73
N ALA A 27 13.42 0.87 14.77
CA ALA A 27 13.30 -0.50 14.26
C ALA A 27 13.43 -0.56 12.73
N LEU A 28 13.17 0.56 12.05
CA LEU A 28 13.27 0.71 10.60
C LEU A 28 14.62 1.30 10.16
N GLY A 29 15.45 1.77 11.09
CA GLY A 29 16.70 2.47 10.77
C GLY A 29 16.48 3.80 10.03
N ILE A 30 15.33 4.45 10.22
CA ILE A 30 15.01 5.74 9.58
C ILE A 30 14.91 6.86 10.60
N ARG A 31 15.01 8.11 10.12
CA ARG A 31 14.64 9.29 10.91
C ARG A 31 13.13 9.29 11.15
N ALA A 32 12.70 9.66 12.36
CA ALA A 32 11.29 9.90 12.66
C ALA A 32 10.74 11.03 11.77
N PRO A 33 9.64 10.80 11.01
CA PRO A 33 9.03 11.86 10.22
C PRO A 33 8.31 12.84 11.15
N ARG A 34 8.44 14.15 10.87
CA ARG A 34 7.78 15.22 11.61
C ARG A 34 6.36 15.39 11.09
N GLU A 35 5.36 15.19 11.96
CA GLU A 35 3.94 15.44 11.70
C GLU A 35 3.46 15.00 10.30
N PRO A 36 3.50 13.69 9.96
CA PRO A 36 3.14 13.24 8.62
C PRO A 36 1.69 13.60 8.26
N VAL A 37 1.48 14.09 7.04
CA VAL A 37 0.14 14.32 6.49
C VAL A 37 -0.37 13.01 5.89
N TRP A 38 -1.56 12.57 6.33
CA TRP A 38 -2.17 11.31 5.90
C TRP A 38 -3.32 11.58 4.94
N ILE A 39 -3.20 11.05 3.73
CA ILE A 39 -4.25 11.09 2.70
C ILE A 39 -4.77 9.68 2.54
N ARG A 40 -6.02 9.44 2.93
CA ARG A 40 -6.72 8.18 2.65
C ARG A 40 -7.69 8.42 1.51
N HIS A 41 -7.49 7.70 0.40
CA HIS A 41 -8.37 7.82 -0.75
C HIS A 41 -9.25 6.58 -0.88
N GLY A 42 -10.57 6.75 -1.05
CA GLY A 42 -11.53 5.63 -1.13
C GLY A 42 -11.46 4.79 -2.40
N GLN A 43 -10.48 5.05 -3.28
CA GLN A 43 -10.26 4.20 -4.45
C GLN A 43 -9.49 2.95 -4.03
N ARG A 44 -9.79 1.80 -4.65
CA ARG A 44 -9.02 0.58 -4.41
C ARG A 44 -7.55 0.77 -4.82
N ASN A 45 -6.68 -0.02 -4.19
CA ASN A 45 -5.22 -0.04 -4.35
C ASN A 45 -4.64 0.29 -5.75
N PRO A 46 -5.17 -0.25 -6.87
CA PRO A 46 -4.65 0.09 -8.20
C PRO A 46 -4.94 1.55 -8.61
N GLY A 47 -6.11 2.08 -8.24
CA GLY A 47 -6.52 3.44 -8.57
C GLY A 47 -5.69 4.48 -7.83
N VAL A 48 -5.43 4.24 -6.54
CA VAL A 48 -4.57 5.11 -5.71
C VAL A 48 -3.14 5.14 -6.23
N PHE A 49 -2.57 4.00 -6.58
CA PHE A 49 -1.21 3.97 -7.16
C PHE A 49 -1.14 4.68 -8.53
N ARG A 50 -2.08 4.39 -9.43
CA ARG A 50 -2.08 4.99 -10.78
C ARG A 50 -2.35 6.50 -10.75
N GLY A 51 -3.23 6.95 -9.86
CA GLY A 51 -3.58 8.36 -9.68
C GLY A 51 -2.70 9.12 -8.70
N ALA A 52 -1.70 8.48 -8.09
CA ALA A 52 -0.93 9.05 -6.99
C ALA A 52 -0.31 10.40 -7.33
N HIS A 53 0.22 10.55 -8.55
CA HIS A 53 0.83 11.79 -9.02
C HIS A 53 -0.16 12.98 -9.02
N LEU A 54 -1.43 12.75 -9.36
CA LEU A 54 -2.47 13.78 -9.30
C LEU A 54 -2.85 14.09 -7.84
N MET A 55 -2.96 13.06 -7.01
CA MET A 55 -3.34 13.20 -5.59
C MET A 55 -2.25 13.91 -4.77
N LEU A 56 -0.97 13.71 -5.12
CA LEU A 56 0.18 14.28 -4.44
C LEU A 56 0.65 15.60 -5.05
N ALA A 57 0.18 15.97 -6.24
CA ALA A 57 0.55 17.24 -6.90
C ALA A 57 0.41 18.48 -5.99
N PRO A 58 -0.64 18.62 -5.15
CA PRO A 58 -0.75 19.76 -4.23
C PRO A 58 0.36 19.86 -3.18
N TYR A 59 1.05 18.75 -2.91
CA TYR A 59 2.07 18.65 -1.87
C TYR A 59 3.51 18.76 -2.39
N ALA A 60 3.69 18.72 -3.72
CA ALA A 60 5.01 18.65 -4.35
C ALA A 60 5.96 19.82 -4.02
N LYS A 61 5.41 20.99 -3.67
CA LYS A 61 6.20 22.17 -3.27
C LYS A 61 6.19 22.42 -1.76
N SER A 62 5.34 21.72 -1.01
CA SER A 62 5.14 21.96 0.42
C SER A 62 5.73 20.86 1.30
N HIS A 63 6.10 19.71 0.74
CA HIS A 63 6.66 18.59 1.48
C HIS A 63 7.96 18.08 0.84
N GLU A 64 8.93 17.69 1.67
CA GLU A 64 10.22 17.13 1.21
C GLU A 64 10.05 15.71 0.66
N HIS A 65 9.15 14.93 1.24
CA HIS A 65 8.98 13.52 0.93
C HIS A 65 7.51 13.15 0.73
N ALA A 66 7.28 12.18 -0.16
CA ALA A 66 5.99 11.56 -0.38
C ALA A 66 6.11 10.03 -0.39
N HIS A 67 5.18 9.34 0.26
CA HIS A 67 5.06 7.88 0.22
C HIS A 67 3.71 7.45 -0.34
N VAL A 68 3.72 6.56 -1.32
CA VAL A 68 2.50 5.96 -1.90
C VAL A 68 2.43 4.51 -1.45
N ALA A 69 1.48 4.22 -0.56
CA ALA A 69 1.26 2.87 -0.09
C ALA A 69 0.54 2.05 -1.18
N ARG A 70 1.08 0.86 -1.47
CA ARG A 70 0.50 -0.08 -2.44
C ARG A 70 0.48 -1.48 -1.84
N ALA A 71 -0.63 -2.18 -1.97
CA ALA A 71 -0.70 -3.62 -1.76
C ALA A 71 0.17 -4.36 -2.80
N LEU A 72 0.19 -5.69 -2.72
CA LEU A 72 1.09 -6.67 -3.38
C LEU A 72 1.29 -6.57 -4.92
N GLY A 73 0.82 -5.52 -5.59
CA GLY A 73 1.07 -5.22 -7.00
C GLY A 73 0.00 -5.74 -7.94
N TRP A 74 -1.06 -6.35 -7.42
CA TRP A 74 -2.17 -6.91 -8.20
C TRP A 74 -3.18 -5.83 -8.56
N VAL A 75 -3.62 -5.81 -9.82
CA VAL A 75 -4.58 -4.84 -10.36
C VAL A 75 -6.00 -5.22 -9.97
N SER A 76 -6.28 -6.51 -9.75
CA SER A 76 -7.58 -6.94 -9.27
C SER A 76 -7.48 -8.24 -8.46
N MET A 77 -8.55 -8.53 -7.72
CA MET A 77 -8.68 -9.82 -7.04
C MET A 77 -8.84 -10.98 -8.01
N GLY A 78 -9.42 -10.75 -9.20
CA GLY A 78 -9.48 -11.76 -10.25
C GLY A 78 -8.09 -12.12 -10.78
N GLU A 79 -7.21 -11.14 -10.95
CA GLU A 79 -5.82 -11.36 -11.38
C GLU A 79 -5.03 -12.15 -10.34
N LEU A 80 -5.09 -11.74 -9.06
CA LEU A 80 -4.45 -12.46 -7.97
C LEU A 80 -5.00 -13.89 -7.84
N ARG A 81 -6.32 -14.05 -7.92
CA ARG A 81 -6.97 -15.37 -7.84
C ARG A 81 -6.53 -16.27 -9.00
N GLY A 82 -6.57 -15.78 -10.23
CA GLY A 82 -6.15 -16.54 -11.41
C GLY A 82 -4.69 -17.01 -11.31
N TRP A 83 -3.79 -16.16 -10.81
CA TRP A 83 -2.41 -16.56 -10.55
C TRP A 83 -2.33 -17.64 -9.46
N LEU A 84 -3.06 -17.49 -8.34
CA LEU A 84 -3.05 -18.47 -7.26
C LEU A 84 -3.67 -19.82 -7.69
N GLU A 85 -4.71 -19.80 -8.52
CA GLU A 85 -5.31 -21.01 -9.12
C GLU A 85 -4.29 -21.74 -10.03
N GLN A 86 -3.60 -21.01 -10.91
CA GLN A 86 -2.55 -21.57 -11.78
C GLN A 86 -1.42 -22.24 -10.99
N HIS A 87 -1.11 -21.75 -9.79
CA HIS A 87 -0.06 -22.30 -8.93
C HIS A 87 -0.56 -23.34 -7.92
N GLY A 88 -1.82 -23.79 -8.04
CA GLY A 88 -2.42 -24.77 -7.12
C GLY A 88 -2.61 -24.25 -5.69
N GLN A 89 -2.58 -22.93 -5.50
CA GLN A 89 -2.64 -22.26 -4.20
C GLN A 89 -4.07 -21.84 -3.82
N TRP A 90 -4.97 -21.83 -4.80
CA TRP A 90 -6.40 -21.56 -4.62
C TRP A 90 -7.20 -22.62 -5.37
N PRO A 91 -7.93 -23.52 -4.68
CA PRO A 91 -8.73 -24.53 -5.36
C PRO A 91 -9.93 -23.91 -6.11
N PRO A 92 -10.31 -24.41 -7.31
CA PRO A 92 -11.31 -23.79 -8.19
C PRO A 92 -12.69 -23.53 -7.54
N SER A 93 -13.06 -24.34 -6.55
CA SER A 93 -14.36 -24.28 -5.86
C SER A 93 -14.29 -23.68 -4.45
N SER A 94 -13.11 -23.19 -4.04
CA SER A 94 -12.93 -22.62 -2.70
C SER A 94 -13.14 -21.10 -2.70
N SER A 95 -13.85 -20.60 -1.70
CA SER A 95 -14.05 -19.15 -1.51
C SER A 95 -12.79 -18.42 -1.07
N LYS A 96 -11.76 -19.15 -0.61
CA LYS A 96 -10.47 -18.64 -0.11
C LYS A 96 -9.32 -19.58 -0.50
N PRO A 97 -8.08 -19.07 -0.60
CA PRO A 97 -6.89 -19.92 -0.73
C PRO A 97 -6.73 -20.82 0.50
N SER A 98 -6.06 -21.96 0.32
CA SER A 98 -5.86 -22.96 1.37
C SER A 98 -5.01 -22.45 2.55
N ASP A 99 -4.10 -21.50 2.29
CA ASP A 99 -3.32 -20.80 3.33
C ASP A 99 -3.11 -19.32 2.91
N PRO A 100 -4.07 -18.42 3.23
CA PRO A 100 -4.05 -17.05 2.72
C PRO A 100 -2.85 -16.23 3.17
N LYS A 101 -2.24 -16.57 4.32
CA LYS A 101 -1.15 -15.78 4.92
C LYS A 101 0.23 -16.28 4.49
N LYS A 102 0.42 -17.58 4.21
CA LYS A 102 1.70 -18.09 3.70
C LYS A 102 1.92 -17.86 2.20
N ARG A 103 0.86 -17.49 1.47
CA ARG A 103 0.84 -17.53 0.00
C ARG A 103 0.55 -16.16 -0.61
N LEU A 104 1.27 -15.14 -0.16
CA LEU A 104 1.17 -13.79 -0.71
C LEU A 104 2.35 -13.54 -1.67
N PRO A 105 2.23 -13.90 -2.95
CA PRO A 105 3.21 -13.52 -3.95
C PRO A 105 3.18 -11.99 -4.13
N ARG A 106 4.36 -11.38 -4.16
CA ARG A 106 4.50 -10.07 -4.78
C ARG A 106 4.49 -10.28 -6.29
N ARG A 107 3.71 -9.49 -7.01
CA ARG A 107 3.86 -9.42 -8.46
C ARG A 107 5.28 -8.91 -8.76
N ALA A 108 6.08 -9.70 -9.48
CA ALA A 108 7.36 -9.24 -10.00
C ALA A 108 7.09 -8.01 -10.89
N ALA A 109 7.84 -6.93 -10.65
CA ALA A 109 7.72 -5.68 -11.37
C ALA A 109 8.15 -5.86 -12.83
#